data_AF-A0A6A6RZL4-F1
#
_entry.id   AF-A0A6A6RZL4-F1
#
_cell.length_a   1.000
_cell.length_b   1.000
_cell.length_c   1.000
_cell.angle_alpha   90.00
_cell.angle_beta   90.00
_cell.angle_gamma   90.00
#
_symmetry.space_group_name_H-M   'P 1'
#
loop_
_entity.id
_entity.type
_entity.pdbx_description
1 polymer ?
#
loop_
_entity_poly.entity_id
_entity_poly.type
_entity_poly.pdbx_seq_one_letter_code
_entity_poly.pdbx_strand_id
1 'polypeptide(L)'
;QLILSILYLFTNSFFTAVCMQSEWSSYALNRKGLRVSSDKQGSQRSTYFLQLPYRYSIPLLIVFGILHWLASQSMSVTDSILDDYPIAFIEYSPLATLIGCVTLGVLLVFIGVLWSWRMQVNMPVMRGCSAVIAAACQPKDEERDHGVQWTRVQWGVICQPLEQEQSGTAHCGFSNKYVGMPIEGRLYAG
;
A
#
# COMPACT_ATOMS: atom_id res chain seq x y z
N GLN A 1 -12.31 15.85 -16.15
CA GLN A 1 -12.79 14.92 -15.12
C GLN A 1 -12.21 13.50 -15.23
N LEU A 2 -12.35 12.77 -16.36
CA LEU A 2 -11.91 11.37 -16.48
C LEU A 2 -10.42 11.13 -16.10
N ILE A 3 -9.51 11.98 -16.59
CA ILE A 3 -8.07 11.88 -16.29
C ILE A 3 -7.80 11.99 -14.78
N LEU A 4 -8.48 12.92 -14.09
CA LEU A 4 -8.34 13.11 -12.65
C LEU A 4 -8.85 11.89 -11.86
N SER A 5 -9.94 11.26 -12.33
CA SER A 5 -10.46 10.04 -11.70
C SER A 5 -9.52 8.85 -11.89
N ILE A 6 -8.93 8.70 -13.08
CA ILE A 6 -7.90 7.68 -13.33
C ILE A 6 -6.69 7.92 -12.42
N LEU A 7 -6.22 9.16 -12.34
CA LEU A 7 -5.10 9.52 -11.48
C LEU A 7 -5.39 9.26 -10.00
N TYR A 8 -6.62 9.52 -9.55
CA TYR A 8 -7.08 9.18 -8.20
C TYR A 8 -6.96 7.68 -7.94
N LEU A 9 -7.43 6.83 -8.86
CA LEU A 9 -7.34 5.37 -8.71
C LEU A 9 -5.89 4.91 -8.61
N PHE A 10 -5.01 5.40 -9.49
CA PHE A 10 -3.57 5.09 -9.42
C PHE A 10 -2.95 5.52 -8.09
N THR A 11 -3.27 6.73 -7.64
CA THR A 11 -2.74 7.27 -6.39
C THR A 11 -3.24 6.47 -5.19
N ASN A 12 -4.53 6.14 -5.14
CA ASN A 12 -5.12 5.32 -4.09
C ASN A 12 -4.50 3.91 -4.04
N SER A 13 -4.29 3.27 -5.19
CA SER A 13 -3.59 1.99 -5.29
C SER A 13 -2.14 2.09 -4.79
N PHE A 14 -1.44 3.17 -5.12
CA PHE A 14 -0.07 3.42 -4.65
C PHE A 14 -0.02 3.54 -3.11
N PHE A 15 -0.85 4.40 -2.51
CA PHE A 15 -0.88 4.58 -1.06
C PHE A 15 -1.28 3.29 -0.33
N THR A 16 -2.19 2.51 -0.92
CA THR A 16 -2.57 1.19 -0.39
C THR A 16 -1.38 0.24 -0.38
N ALA A 17 -0.61 0.17 -1.47
CA ALA A 17 0.60 -0.65 -1.55
C ALA A 17 1.69 -0.20 -0.56
N VAL A 18 1.83 1.11 -0.33
CA VAL A 18 2.73 1.68 0.70
C VAL A 18 2.32 1.23 2.09
N CYS A 19 1.04 1.38 2.44
CA CYS A 19 0.52 0.94 3.74
C CYS A 19 0.71 -0.58 3.93
N MET A 20 0.34 -1.38 2.93
CA MET A 20 0.47 -2.84 2.96
C MET A 20 1.92 -3.28 3.19
N GLN A 21 2.89 -2.70 2.47
CA GLN A 21 4.30 -3.02 2.69
C GLN A 21 4.82 -2.55 4.05
N SER A 22 4.38 -1.38 4.51
CA SER A 22 4.77 -0.88 5.84
C SER A 22 4.26 -1.79 6.95
N GLU A 23 3.06 -2.36 6.79
CA GLU A 23 2.51 -3.35 7.70
C GLU A 23 3.28 -4.67 7.59
N TRP A 24 3.48 -5.16 6.36
CA TRP A 24 4.22 -6.39 6.06
C TRP A 24 5.63 -6.38 6.67
N SER A 25 6.42 -5.37 6.35
CA SER A 25 7.78 -5.19 6.89
C SER A 25 7.85 -5.05 8.40
N SER A 26 6.78 -4.53 9.02
CA SER A 26 6.75 -4.41 10.48
C SER A 26 6.71 -5.76 11.20
N TYR A 27 6.30 -6.84 10.52
CA TYR A 27 6.37 -8.21 11.04
C TYR A 27 7.79 -8.78 11.05
N ALA A 28 8.74 -8.22 10.28
CA ALA A 28 10.14 -8.62 10.37
C ALA A 28 10.79 -8.10 11.66
N LEU A 29 10.41 -6.89 12.08
CA LEU A 29 10.99 -6.19 13.23
C LEU A 29 10.27 -6.48 14.55
N ASN A 30 8.97 -6.72 14.51
CA ASN A 30 8.14 -6.84 15.71
C ASN A 30 7.20 -8.03 15.60
N ARG A 31 7.03 -8.73 16.72
CA ARG A 31 6.04 -9.79 16.85
C ARG A 31 4.63 -9.22 17.01
N LYS A 32 3.73 -9.51 16.05
CA LYS A 32 2.36 -8.94 15.99
C LYS A 32 1.34 -10.03 15.64
N GLY A 33 0.10 -9.83 16.07
CA GLY A 33 -1.00 -10.72 15.66
C GLY A 33 -1.42 -10.44 14.23
N LEU A 34 -1.82 -11.48 13.49
CA LEU A 34 -2.25 -11.37 12.10
C LEU A 34 -3.51 -10.50 11.98
N ARG A 35 -3.58 -9.73 10.89
CA ARG A 35 -4.77 -8.96 10.53
C ARG A 35 -5.73 -9.86 9.76
N VAL A 36 -6.98 -9.92 10.22
CA VAL A 36 -8.04 -10.72 9.58
C VAL A 36 -9.22 -9.82 9.20
N SER A 37 -9.91 -10.20 8.12
CA SER A 37 -11.12 -9.53 7.64
C SER A 37 -12.40 -10.02 8.32
N SER A 38 -12.35 -11.19 8.98
CA SER A 38 -13.48 -11.87 9.61
C SER A 38 -13.31 -11.94 11.14
N ASP A 39 -14.08 -12.80 11.80
CA ASP A 39 -14.07 -13.01 13.25
C ASP A 39 -12.65 -13.17 13.80
N LYS A 40 -12.28 -12.24 14.70
CA LYS A 40 -10.98 -12.25 15.37
C LYS A 40 -10.93 -13.40 16.36
N GLN A 41 -9.82 -14.14 16.36
CA GLN A 41 -9.54 -15.17 17.37
C GLN A 41 -8.17 -14.89 18.03
N GLY A 42 -8.12 -14.96 19.36
CA GLY A 42 -6.90 -14.74 20.14
C GLY A 42 -6.30 -13.34 19.97
N SER A 43 -5.03 -13.29 19.55
CA SER A 43 -4.25 -12.06 19.35
C SER A 43 -4.47 -11.39 18.00
N GLN A 44 -5.32 -11.95 17.13
CA GLN A 44 -5.61 -11.40 15.81
C GLN A 44 -6.28 -10.02 15.89
N ARG A 45 -6.02 -9.21 14.88
CA ARG A 45 -6.58 -7.86 14.77
C ARG A 45 -7.61 -7.85 13.64
N SER A 46 -8.87 -7.68 13.99
CA SER A 46 -9.88 -7.27 13.00
C SER A 46 -9.71 -5.78 12.76
N THR A 47 -9.67 -5.38 11.50
CA THR A 47 -9.70 -3.94 11.14
C THR A 47 -10.72 -3.75 10.03
N TYR A 48 -11.39 -2.61 10.05
CA TYR A 48 -12.46 -2.28 9.12
C TYR A 48 -12.07 -2.42 7.64
N PHE A 49 -13.09 -2.73 6.85
CA PHE A 49 -13.16 -3.12 5.43
C PHE A 49 -12.53 -2.13 4.42
N LEU A 50 -11.88 -1.06 4.88
CA LEU A 50 -11.23 -0.10 3.99
C LEU A 50 -9.77 -0.52 3.73
N GLN A 51 -9.43 -0.65 2.46
CA GLN A 51 -8.09 -0.96 1.96
C GLN A 51 -7.05 0.09 2.38
N LEU A 52 -7.46 1.33 2.65
CA LEU A 52 -6.60 2.43 3.06
C LEU A 52 -7.07 3.06 4.39
N PRO A 53 -6.17 3.30 5.37
CA PRO A 53 -6.51 4.02 6.60
C PRO A 53 -7.13 5.40 6.30
N TYR A 54 -8.20 5.75 7.03
CA TYR A 54 -8.92 7.02 6.85
C TYR A 54 -8.01 8.26 6.87
N ARG A 55 -6.93 8.22 7.66
CA ARG A 55 -5.92 9.29 7.73
C ARG A 55 -5.26 9.63 6.39
N TYR A 56 -5.24 8.70 5.44
CA TYR A 56 -4.71 8.94 4.08
C TYR A 56 -5.85 9.08 3.06
N SER A 57 -6.92 8.29 3.20
CA SER A 57 -8.04 8.31 2.25
C SER A 57 -8.82 9.64 2.29
N ILE A 58 -9.10 10.19 3.47
CA ILE A 58 -9.89 11.43 3.60
C ILE A 58 -9.14 12.62 3.00
N PRO A 59 -7.87 12.91 3.34
CA PRO A 59 -7.14 14.01 2.70
C PRO A 59 -7.03 13.85 1.18
N LEU A 60 -6.80 12.61 0.71
CA LEU A 60 -6.69 12.32 -0.72
C LEU A 60 -8.01 12.63 -1.46
N LEU A 61 -9.14 12.20 -0.89
CA LEU A 61 -10.47 12.49 -1.43
C LEU A 61 -10.76 13.99 -1.47
N ILE A 62 -10.39 14.73 -0.42
CA ILE A 62 -10.57 16.20 -0.38
C ILE A 62 -9.75 16.87 -1.48
N VAL A 63 -8.47 16.52 -1.61
CA VAL A 63 -7.57 17.09 -2.63
C VAL A 63 -8.09 16.80 -4.04
N PHE A 64 -8.47 15.55 -4.34
CA PHE A 64 -9.02 15.20 -5.64
C PHE A 64 -10.39 15.84 -5.89
N GLY A 65 -11.22 15.98 -4.86
CA GLY A 65 -12.48 16.72 -4.95
C GLY A 65 -12.26 18.19 -5.32
N ILE A 66 -11.28 18.85 -4.70
CA ILE A 66 -10.89 20.23 -5.03
C ILE A 66 -10.33 20.30 -6.45
N LEU A 67 -9.47 19.37 -6.87
CA LEU A 67 -8.95 19.32 -8.25
C LEU A 67 -10.07 19.14 -9.27
N HIS A 68 -11.04 18.27 -8.99
CA HIS A 68 -12.21 18.05 -9.83
C HIS A 68 -13.08 19.30 -9.93
N TRP A 69 -13.26 20.02 -8.83
CA TRP A 69 -14.00 21.28 -8.79
C TRP A 69 -13.27 22.38 -9.55
N LEU A 70 -11.97 22.57 -9.32
CA LEU A 70 -11.13 23.53 -10.04
C LEU A 70 -11.07 23.23 -11.54
N ALA A 71 -11.02 21.96 -11.93
CA ALA A 71 -11.10 21.58 -13.34
C ALA A 71 -12.41 22.04 -13.99
N SER A 72 -13.53 22.00 -13.25
CA SER A 72 -14.80 22.54 -13.73
C SER A 72 -14.78 24.07 -13.83
N GLN A 73 -14.02 24.76 -12.99
CA GLN A 73 -13.86 26.22 -13.03
C GLN A 73 -12.84 26.68 -14.08
N SER A 74 -11.96 25.79 -14.53
CA SER A 74 -10.91 26.12 -15.51
C SER A 74 -11.44 26.30 -16.93
N MET A 75 -12.57 25.69 -17.26
CA MET A 75 -13.22 25.75 -18.56
C MET A 75 -14.70 26.08 -18.36
N SER A 76 -15.15 27.22 -18.87
CA SER A 76 -16.56 27.60 -18.88
C SER A 76 -17.00 27.89 -20.31
N VAL A 77 -18.25 27.58 -20.63
CA VAL A 77 -18.83 27.92 -21.92
C VAL A 77 -19.63 29.19 -21.74
N THR A 78 -19.30 30.21 -22.52
CA THR A 78 -19.97 31.51 -22.49
C THR A 78 -20.64 31.72 -23.84
N ASP A 79 -21.94 32.00 -23.81
CA ASP A 79 -22.73 32.30 -25.01
C ASP A 79 -22.64 33.79 -25.34
N SER A 80 -22.53 34.11 -26.62
CA SER A 80 -22.51 35.47 -27.14
C SER A 80 -23.26 35.53 -28.47
N ILE A 81 -23.69 36.73 -28.88
CA ILE A 81 -24.36 36.95 -30.16
C ILE A 81 -23.40 37.74 -31.05
N LEU A 82 -23.10 37.19 -32.23
CA LEU A 82 -22.32 37.87 -33.27
C LEU A 82 -23.17 37.87 -34.54
N ASP A 83 -23.43 39.06 -35.08
CA ASP A 83 -24.21 39.25 -36.30
C ASP A 83 -25.56 38.50 -36.30
N ASP A 84 -26.30 38.58 -35.20
CA ASP A 84 -27.62 37.94 -34.99
C ASP A 84 -27.59 36.39 -34.92
N TYR A 85 -26.39 35.79 -34.93
CA TYR A 85 -26.20 34.34 -34.73
C TYR A 85 -25.68 34.05 -33.31
N PRO A 86 -26.28 33.08 -32.58
CA PRO A 86 -25.77 32.64 -31.30
C PRO A 86 -24.48 31.83 -31.50
N ILE A 87 -23.41 32.25 -30.83
CA ILE A 87 -22.13 31.55 -30.83
C ILE A 87 -21.66 31.30 -29.40
N ALA A 88 -21.20 30.08 -29.16
CA ALA A 88 -20.64 29.66 -27.89
C ALA A 88 -19.12 29.65 -27.98
N PHE A 89 -18.45 30.25 -27.00
CA PHE A 89 -17.00 30.18 -26.85
C PHE A 89 -16.60 29.51 -25.55
N ILE A 90 -15.43 28.88 -25.55
CA ILE A 90 -14.82 28.31 -24.35
C ILE A 90 -13.94 29.39 -23.71
N GLU A 91 -14.31 29.81 -22.52
CA GLU A 91 -13.52 30.70 -21.69
C GLU A 91 -12.66 29.88 -20.72
N TYR A 92 -11.38 30.23 -20.63
CA TYR A 92 -10.44 29.60 -19.72
C TYR A 92 -10.15 30.52 -18.56
N SER A 93 -10.29 30.02 -17.33
CA SER A 93 -9.85 30.73 -16.14
C SER A 93 -8.37 30.42 -15.88
N PRO A 94 -7.44 31.39 -16.08
CA PRO A 94 -6.01 31.15 -15.91
C PRO A 94 -5.66 30.85 -14.45
N LEU A 95 -6.37 31.49 -13.52
CA LEU A 95 -6.16 31.34 -12.09
C LEU A 95 -6.57 29.96 -11.59
N ALA A 96 -7.74 29.45 -12.03
CA ALA A 96 -8.18 28.08 -11.68
C ALA A 96 -7.21 27.03 -12.24
N THR A 97 -6.73 27.24 -13.46
CA THR A 97 -5.74 26.36 -14.11
C THR A 97 -4.42 26.35 -13.33
N LEU A 98 -3.90 27.53 -12.97
CA LEU A 98 -2.64 27.65 -12.23
C LEU A 98 -2.72 26.97 -10.86
N ILE A 99 -3.78 27.21 -10.10
CA ILE A 99 -3.97 26.58 -8.78
C ILE A 99 -4.10 25.05 -8.92
N GLY A 100 -4.85 24.57 -9.92
CA GLY A 100 -4.96 23.15 -10.23
C GLY A 100 -3.61 22.51 -10.57
N CYS A 101 -2.78 23.16 -11.38
CA CYS A 101 -1.44 22.68 -11.72
C CYS A 101 -0.51 22.63 -10.51
N VAL A 102 -0.50 23.67 -9.67
CA VAL A 102 0.35 23.72 -8.47
C VAL A 102 -0.05 22.63 -7.48
N THR A 103 -1.34 22.47 -7.21
CA THR A 103 -1.85 21.45 -6.28
C THR A 103 -1.53 20.03 -6.77
N LEU A 104 -1.68 19.77 -8.08
CA LEU A 104 -1.26 18.50 -8.68
C LEU A 104 0.26 18.28 -8.58
N GLY A 105 1.06 19.31 -8.87
CA GLY A 105 2.52 19.23 -8.78
C GLY A 105 3.02 18.90 -7.38
N VAL A 106 2.47 19.56 -6.35
CA VAL A 106 2.80 19.27 -4.94
C VAL A 106 2.44 17.83 -4.56
N LEU A 107 1.28 17.35 -5.00
CA LEU A 107 0.86 15.96 -4.77
C LEU A 107 1.84 14.95 -5.41
N LEU A 108 2.27 15.18 -6.65
CA LEU A 108 3.22 14.30 -7.35
C LEU A 108 4.60 14.30 -6.68
N VAL A 109 5.09 15.45 -6.25
CA VAL A 109 6.36 15.54 -5.48
C VAL A 109 6.24 14.76 -4.17
N PHE A 110 5.14 14.93 -3.44
CA PHE A 110 4.90 14.20 -2.20
C PHE A 110 4.90 12.67 -2.42
N ILE A 111 4.22 12.20 -3.47
CA ILE A 111 4.22 10.78 -3.86
C ILE A 111 5.64 10.30 -4.20
N GLY A 112 6.41 11.09 -4.95
CA GLY A 112 7.80 10.77 -5.29
C GLY A 112 8.71 10.62 -4.07
N VAL A 113 8.56 11.53 -3.09
CA VAL A 113 9.30 11.44 -1.80
C VAL A 113 8.92 10.16 -1.05
N LEU A 114 7.63 9.87 -0.90
CA LEU A 114 7.18 8.63 -0.25
C LEU A 114 7.67 7.38 -0.97
N TRP A 115 7.73 7.40 -2.30
CA TRP A 115 8.25 6.28 -3.08
C TRP A 115 9.73 6.05 -2.82
N SER A 116 10.53 7.12 -2.74
CA SER A 116 11.96 7.02 -2.43
C SER A 116 12.21 6.45 -1.03
N TRP A 117 11.39 6.83 -0.04
CA TRP A 117 11.48 6.30 1.33
C TRP A 117 11.11 4.82 1.43
N ARG A 118 10.21 4.34 0.56
CA ARG A 118 9.77 2.93 0.55
C ARG A 118 10.90 1.95 0.26
N MET A 119 11.96 2.35 -0.44
CA MET A 119 13.02 1.44 -0.90
C MET A 119 13.99 0.95 0.19
N GLN A 120 13.88 1.43 1.43
CA GLN A 120 14.85 1.12 2.50
C GLN A 120 14.48 -0.06 3.41
N VAL A 121 13.61 -0.98 2.97
CA VAL A 121 13.01 -1.97 3.89
C VAL A 121 13.41 -3.41 3.53
N ASN A 122 14.14 -4.05 4.47
CA ASN A 122 14.80 -5.37 4.37
C ASN A 122 13.85 -6.59 4.34
N MET A 123 12.65 -6.45 3.80
CA MET A 123 11.70 -7.56 3.62
C MET A 123 11.29 -7.61 2.14
N PRO A 124 11.18 -8.80 1.52
CA PRO A 124 10.78 -8.92 0.13
C PRO A 124 9.52 -8.11 -0.13
N VAL A 125 9.52 -7.36 -1.23
CA VAL A 125 8.43 -6.45 -1.56
C VAL A 125 7.18 -7.27 -1.83
N MET A 126 6.24 -7.22 -0.89
CA MET A 126 4.90 -7.76 -1.03
C MET A 126 4.11 -6.83 -1.95
N ARG A 127 4.31 -7.00 -3.26
CA ARG A 127 3.50 -6.34 -4.31
C ARG A 127 2.11 -6.98 -4.41
N GLY A 128 1.46 -7.28 -3.28
CA GLY A 128 0.17 -7.98 -3.25
C GLY A 128 0.17 -9.39 -3.85
N CYS A 129 1.34 -9.99 -4.08
CA CYS A 129 1.44 -11.33 -4.61
C CYS A 129 1.03 -12.35 -3.54
N SER A 130 -0.07 -13.07 -3.77
CA SER A 130 -0.53 -14.14 -2.88
C SER A 130 0.49 -15.26 -2.73
N ALA A 131 1.32 -15.52 -3.75
CA ALA A 131 2.40 -16.49 -3.66
C ALA A 131 3.45 -16.12 -2.61
N VAL A 132 3.77 -14.83 -2.44
CA VAL A 132 4.69 -14.36 -1.39
C VAL A 132 4.05 -14.51 -0.01
N ILE A 133 2.74 -14.28 0.12
CA ILE A 133 2.00 -14.55 1.36
C ILE A 133 2.03 -16.05 1.67
N ALA A 134 1.72 -16.89 0.67
CA ALA A 134 1.64 -18.34 0.81
C ALA A 134 2.98 -18.94 1.23
N ALA A 135 4.06 -18.53 0.58
CA ALA A 135 5.43 -18.89 0.94
C ALA A 135 5.73 -18.52 2.41
N ALA A 136 5.49 -17.26 2.79
CA ALA A 136 5.72 -16.82 4.17
C ALA A 136 4.84 -17.55 5.22
N CYS A 137 3.68 -18.08 4.81
CA CYS A 137 2.75 -18.79 5.67
C CYS A 137 2.92 -20.32 5.62
N GLN A 138 3.87 -20.86 4.86
CA GLN A 138 4.10 -22.29 4.76
C GLN A 138 4.66 -22.82 6.09
N PRO A 139 3.90 -23.59 6.88
CA PRO A 139 4.39 -24.11 8.16
C PRO A 139 5.32 -25.30 7.90
N LYS A 140 6.42 -25.41 8.67
CA LYS A 140 7.17 -26.67 8.74
C LYS A 140 6.35 -27.71 9.50
N ASP A 141 6.50 -28.99 9.14
CA ASP A 141 5.77 -30.12 9.74
C ASP A 141 5.90 -30.19 11.29
N GLU A 142 6.97 -29.63 11.87
CA GLU A 142 7.20 -29.55 13.32
C GLU A 142 6.47 -28.39 14.04
N GLU A 143 5.97 -27.40 13.30
CA GLU A 143 5.16 -26.28 13.82
C GLU A 143 3.70 -26.38 13.39
N ARG A 144 3.24 -27.58 13.02
CA ARG A 144 1.82 -27.90 12.77
C ARG A 144 0.98 -27.89 14.05
N ASP A 145 1.29 -26.98 14.96
CA ASP A 145 0.57 -26.78 16.19
C ASP A 145 -0.71 -26.00 15.88
N HIS A 146 -1.85 -26.59 16.21
CA HIS A 146 -3.16 -26.02 15.95
C HIS A 146 -3.35 -24.74 16.77
N GLY A 147 -2.98 -23.58 16.23
CA GLY A 147 -3.23 -22.29 16.86
C GLY A 147 -2.18 -21.20 16.66
N VAL A 148 -1.10 -21.46 15.90
CA VAL A 148 -0.11 -20.42 15.55
C VAL A 148 -0.79 -19.17 14.96
N GLN A 149 -1.82 -19.36 14.12
CA GLN A 149 -2.61 -18.29 13.51
C GLN A 149 -3.30 -17.33 14.51
N TRP A 150 -3.54 -17.77 15.75
CA TRP A 150 -4.22 -16.99 16.80
C TRP A 150 -3.24 -16.32 17.76
N THR A 151 -1.94 -16.59 17.61
CA THR A 151 -0.89 -16.01 18.44
C THR A 151 -0.21 -14.84 17.73
N ARG A 152 0.72 -14.17 18.42
CA ARG A 152 1.54 -13.13 17.78
C ARG A 152 2.70 -13.79 17.06
N VAL A 153 2.85 -13.52 15.77
CA VAL A 153 3.88 -14.09 14.91
C VAL A 153 4.90 -13.03 14.50
N GLN A 154 6.10 -13.46 14.16
CA GLN A 154 7.15 -12.64 13.59
C GLN A 154 7.70 -13.33 12.35
N TRP A 155 8.05 -12.57 11.33
CA TRP A 155 8.68 -13.11 10.12
C TRP A 155 10.20 -13.09 10.27
N GLY A 156 10.84 -14.18 9.87
CA GLY A 156 12.30 -14.26 9.85
C GLY A 156 12.79 -15.66 9.50
N VAL A 157 14.09 -15.88 9.68
CA VAL A 157 14.74 -17.17 9.50
C VAL A 157 14.34 -18.07 10.66
N ILE A 158 13.69 -19.20 10.34
CA ILE A 158 13.31 -20.21 11.34
C ILE A 158 14.57 -21.07 11.59
N CYS A 159 15.24 -20.86 12.72
CA CYS A 159 16.44 -21.61 13.08
C CYS A 159 16.09 -23.06 13.40
N GLN A 160 16.67 -24.01 12.67
CA GLN A 160 16.64 -25.43 13.03
C GLN A 160 17.56 -25.69 14.24
N PRO A 161 17.21 -26.60 15.16
CA PRO A 161 18.16 -27.16 16.10
C PRO A 161 19.28 -27.91 15.34
N LEU A 162 20.46 -27.90 15.96
CA LEU A 162 21.82 -28.18 15.46
C LEU A 162 22.11 -29.55 14.78
N GLU A 163 21.13 -30.30 14.27
CA GLU A 163 21.34 -31.69 13.80
C GLU A 163 21.16 -31.95 12.30
N GLN A 164 20.84 -30.95 11.48
CA GLN A 164 20.72 -31.12 10.02
C GLN A 164 21.55 -30.12 9.23
N GLU A 165 22.87 -30.19 9.43
CA GLU A 165 23.84 -29.28 8.81
C GLU A 165 24.33 -29.70 7.41
N GLN A 166 23.57 -30.47 6.60
CA GLN A 166 24.16 -30.97 5.34
C GLN A 166 23.45 -30.74 4.01
N SER A 167 22.21 -30.23 3.91
CA SER A 167 21.70 -29.91 2.56
C SER A 167 20.45 -29.03 2.47
N GLY A 168 20.00 -28.40 3.56
CA GLY A 168 18.74 -27.66 3.56
C GLY A 168 18.94 -26.17 3.29
N THR A 169 18.31 -25.64 2.24
CA THR A 169 18.11 -24.19 2.09
C THR A 169 17.44 -23.63 3.35
N ALA A 170 18.01 -22.56 3.94
CA ALA A 170 17.41 -21.93 5.11
C ALA A 170 15.99 -21.43 4.77
N HIS A 171 15.02 -21.63 5.65
CA HIS A 171 13.62 -21.24 5.39
C HIS A 171 13.26 -19.94 6.11
N CYS A 172 12.54 -19.06 5.41
CA CYS A 172 11.98 -17.84 5.96
C CYS A 172 10.46 -17.93 6.01
N GLY A 173 9.88 -17.67 7.17
CA GLY A 173 8.42 -17.77 7.34
C GLY A 173 7.94 -17.08 8.60
N PHE A 174 6.63 -17.09 8.80
CA PHE A 174 6.01 -16.68 10.05
C PHE A 174 6.12 -17.78 11.10
N SER A 175 6.63 -17.44 12.29
CA SER A 175 6.63 -18.34 13.44
C SER A 175 6.24 -17.60 14.72
N ASN A 176 5.68 -18.34 15.69
CA ASN A 176 5.44 -17.90 17.06
C ASN A 176 6.65 -18.17 17.98
N LYS A 177 7.74 -18.76 17.45
CA LYS A 177 9.03 -18.98 18.13
C LYS A 177 10.07 -17.94 17.68
N TYR A 178 11.23 -17.94 18.33
CA TYR A 178 12.29 -17.00 18.02
C TYR A 178 12.73 -17.16 16.56
N VAL A 179 12.77 -16.05 15.81
CA VAL A 179 13.20 -16.01 14.42
C VAL A 179 14.38 -15.05 14.28
N GLY A 180 15.37 -15.46 13.48
CA GLY A 180 16.52 -14.61 13.16
C GLY A 180 16.22 -13.62 12.02
N MET A 181 16.98 -12.54 11.92
CA MET A 181 16.92 -11.67 10.74
C MET A 181 17.59 -12.36 9.54
N PRO A 182 17.04 -12.24 8.33
CA PRO A 182 17.69 -12.74 7.12
C PRO A 182 18.99 -11.99 6.85
N ILE A 183 20.01 -12.72 6.41
CA ILE A 183 21.33 -12.18 6.04
C ILE A 183 21.31 -11.90 4.54
N GLU A 184 21.70 -10.69 4.16
CA GLU A 184 21.77 -10.27 2.76
C GLU A 184 22.76 -11.16 1.97
N GLY A 185 22.35 -11.64 0.79
CA GLY A 185 23.17 -12.50 -0.07
C GLY A 185 23.04 -14.01 0.16
N ARG A 186 22.27 -14.47 1.16
CA ARG A 186 21.97 -15.90 1.35
C ARG A 186 20.66 -16.29 0.67
N LEU A 187 20.61 -17.47 0.05
CA LEU A 187 19.38 -18.02 -0.53
C LEU A 187 18.50 -18.61 0.57
N TYR A 188 17.24 -18.21 0.58
CA TYR A 188 16.23 -18.73 1.49
C TYR A 188 15.08 -19.35 0.70
N ALA A 189 14.61 -20.51 1.14
CA ALA A 189 13.36 -21.07 0.65
C ALA A 189 12.18 -20.39 1.34
N GLY A 190 11.22 -19.95 0.52
CA GLY A 190 9.91 -19.47 0.94
C GLY A 190 8.88 -20.58 0.79
#